data_AF-A0A2T3JRS4-F1
#
_entry.id   AF-A0A2T3JRS4-F1
#
_cell.length_a   1.000
_cell.length_b   1.000
_cell.length_c   1.000
_cell.angle_alpha   90.00
_cell.angle_beta   90.00
_cell.angle_gamma   90.00
#
_symmetry.space_group_name_H-M   'P 1'
#
loop_
_entity.id
_entity.type
_entity.pdbx_description
1 polymer ?
#
loop_
_entity_poly.entity_id
_entity_poly.type
_entity_poly.pdbx_seq_one_letter_code
_entity_poly.pdbx_strand_id
1 'polypeptide(L)'
;MNRYIVSTLLFILSLSGWISGAVFYYQAIENDRYLMDERLDTSFNIISQMLQRNNNDEDVLNQVNISISKGWSAHTGSLTTLCENDKHRLLSIINESNVDKVCALVPKGDY
;
A
#
# COMPACT_ATOMS: atom_id res chain seq x y z
N MET A 1 -53.74 -6.72 -10.68
CA MET A 1 -52.79 -6.27 -9.64
C MET A 1 -52.98 -4.77 -9.45
N ASN A 2 -53.19 -4.28 -8.22
CA ASN A 2 -53.50 -2.87 -7.98
C ASN A 2 -52.33 -1.98 -8.45
N ARG A 3 -52.60 -0.96 -9.27
CA ARG A 3 -51.57 -0.08 -9.88
C ARG A 3 -50.68 0.59 -8.82
N TYR A 4 -51.25 0.91 -7.66
CA TYR A 4 -50.52 1.44 -6.52
C TYR A 4 -49.50 0.43 -5.96
N ILE A 5 -49.88 -0.85 -5.88
CA ILE A 5 -48.98 -1.93 -5.39
C ILE A 5 -47.79 -2.09 -6.34
N VAL A 6 -48.04 -2.10 -7.66
CA VAL A 6 -46.96 -2.22 -8.66
C VAL A 6 -46.00 -1.03 -8.57
N SER A 7 -46.53 0.19 -8.46
CA SER A 7 -45.72 1.40 -8.34
C SER A 7 -44.86 1.40 -7.07
N THR A 8 -45.42 0.98 -5.93
CA THR A 8 -44.68 0.88 -4.67
C THR A 8 -43.56 -0.16 -4.75
N LEU A 9 -43.83 -1.33 -5.36
CA LEU A 9 -42.82 -2.37 -5.53
C LEU A 9 -41.65 -1.91 -6.40
N LEU A 10 -41.93 -1.23 -7.52
CA LEU A 10 -40.88 -0.67 -8.38
C LEU A 10 -40.08 0.42 -7.66
N PHE A 11 -40.74 1.24 -6.84
CA PHE A 11 -40.07 2.26 -6.04
C PHE A 11 -39.11 1.63 -5.02
N ILE A 12 -39.56 0.63 -4.26
CA ILE A 12 -38.72 -0.11 -3.30
C ILE A 12 -37.54 -0.79 -4.01
N LEU A 13 -37.79 -1.42 -5.16
CA LEU A 13 -36.74 -2.09 -5.94
C LEU A 13 -35.69 -1.11 -6.49
N SER A 14 -36.11 0.12 -6.83
CA SER A 14 -35.18 1.17 -7.24
C SER A 14 -34.33 1.68 -6.07
N LEU A 15 -34.92 1.82 -4.88
CA LEU A 15 -34.23 2.26 -3.67
C LEU A 15 -33.27 1.21 -3.13
N SER A 16 -33.59 -0.08 -3.26
CA SER A 16 -32.70 -1.16 -2.80
C SER A 16 -31.35 -1.15 -3.52
N GLY A 17 -31.33 -0.77 -4.82
CA GLY A 17 -30.09 -0.65 -5.57
C GLY A 17 -29.12 0.39 -5.00
N TRP A 18 -29.63 1.55 -4.59
CA TRP A 18 -28.82 2.60 -3.97
C TRP A 18 -28.27 2.20 -2.61
N ILE A 19 -29.09 1.52 -1.80
CA ILE A 19 -28.67 1.04 -0.47
C ILE A 19 -27.56 -0.01 -0.62
N SER A 20 -27.77 -1.00 -1.49
CA SER A 20 -26.75 -2.02 -1.76
C SER A 20 -25.47 -1.42 -2.34
N GLY A 21 -25.59 -0.45 -3.27
CA GLY A 21 -24.45 0.26 -3.84
C GLY A 21 -23.63 1.01 -2.79
N ALA A 22 -24.29 1.71 -1.86
CA ALA A 22 -23.61 2.39 -0.76
C ALA A 22 -22.88 1.40 0.16
N VAL A 23 -23.50 0.26 0.47
CA VAL A 23 -22.89 -0.80 1.30
C VAL A 23 -21.68 -1.44 0.62
N PHE A 24 -21.74 -1.72 -0.68
CA PHE A 24 -20.60 -2.25 -1.42
C PHE A 24 -19.47 -1.24 -1.55
N TYR A 25 -19.80 0.03 -1.79
CA TYR A 25 -18.80 1.09 -1.86
C TYR A 25 -18.06 1.27 -0.53
N TYR A 26 -18.80 1.27 0.59
CA TYR A 26 -18.21 1.35 1.92
C TYR A 26 -17.26 0.16 2.18
N GLN A 27 -17.70 -1.07 1.89
CA GLN A 27 -16.86 -2.26 2.04
C GLN A 27 -15.64 -2.24 1.12
N ALA A 28 -15.76 -1.72 -0.11
CA ALA A 28 -14.63 -1.59 -1.02
C ALA A 28 -13.56 -0.65 -0.44
N ILE A 29 -13.96 0.50 0.11
CA ILE A 29 -13.01 1.43 0.77
C ILE A 29 -12.32 0.77 1.97
N GLU A 30 -13.08 0.04 2.79
CA GLU A 30 -12.51 -0.64 3.96
C GLU A 30 -11.53 -1.73 3.54
N ASN A 31 -11.88 -2.51 2.52
CA ASN A 31 -11.03 -3.53 1.94
C ASN A 31 -9.76 -2.92 1.32
N ASP A 32 -9.85 -1.80 0.60
CA ASP A 32 -8.68 -1.12 0.04
C ASP A 32 -7.70 -0.66 1.13
N ARG A 33 -8.22 -0.18 2.27
CA ARG A 33 -7.38 0.17 3.42
C ARG A 33 -6.68 -1.05 4.00
N TYR A 34 -7.41 -2.15 4.16
CA TYR A 34 -6.85 -3.41 4.67
C TYR A 34 -5.75 -3.95 3.73
N LEU A 35 -6.00 -3.99 2.43
CA LEU A 35 -5.02 -4.43 1.43
C LEU A 35 -3.80 -3.51 1.37
N MET A 36 -3.96 -2.20 1.60
CA MET A 36 -2.83 -1.29 1.68
C MET A 36 -1.95 -1.60 2.90
N ASP A 37 -2.56 -1.85 4.06
CA ASP A 37 -1.81 -2.21 5.27
C ASP A 37 -1.05 -3.54 5.10
N GLU A 38 -1.70 -4.57 4.54
CA GLU A 38 -1.03 -5.84 4.21
C GLU A 38 0.11 -5.68 3.21
N ARG A 39 -0.07 -4.80 2.21
CA ARG A 39 0.97 -4.46 1.24
C ARG A 39 2.15 -3.76 1.94
N LEU A 40 1.90 -2.88 2.89
CA LEU A 40 2.94 -2.23 3.67
C LEU A 40 3.68 -3.21 4.57
N ASP A 41 2.98 -4.13 5.24
CA ASP A 41 3.57 -5.20 6.05
C ASP A 41 4.46 -6.12 5.21
N THR A 42 3.96 -6.56 4.05
CA THR A 42 4.71 -7.40 3.13
C THR A 42 5.96 -6.68 2.63
N SER A 43 5.81 -5.42 2.24
CA SER A 43 6.93 -4.59 1.79
C SER A 43 7.96 -4.40 2.89
N PHE A 44 7.50 -4.11 4.11
CA PHE A 44 8.35 -3.98 5.29
C PHE A 44 9.12 -5.26 5.57
N ASN A 45 8.49 -6.43 5.51
CA ASN A 45 9.15 -7.72 5.75
C ASN A 45 10.22 -8.04 4.69
N ILE A 46 9.97 -7.71 3.43
CA ILE A 46 10.96 -7.88 2.35
C ILE A 46 12.17 -6.97 2.59
N ILE A 47 11.94 -5.71 2.94
CA ILE A 47 13.01 -4.74 3.22
C ILE A 47 13.76 -5.08 4.51
N SER A 48 13.06 -5.51 5.56
CA SER A 48 13.69 -5.93 6.80
C SER A 48 14.63 -7.10 6.54
N GLN A 49 14.19 -8.14 5.82
CA GLN A 49 15.04 -9.28 5.46
C GLN A 49 16.25 -8.89 4.62
N MET A 50 16.07 -7.94 3.69
CA MET A 50 17.17 -7.39 2.92
C MET A 50 18.20 -6.74 3.86
N LEU A 51 17.75 -5.81 4.71
CA LEU A 51 18.62 -4.95 5.53
C LEU A 51 19.13 -5.61 6.82
N GLN A 52 18.48 -6.67 7.33
CA GLN A 52 18.82 -7.35 8.59
C GLN A 52 20.22 -7.97 8.59
N ARG A 53 20.84 -8.13 7.41
CA ARG A 53 22.23 -8.61 7.29
C ARG A 53 23.26 -7.50 7.49
N ASN A 54 22.85 -6.24 7.48
CA ASN A 54 23.74 -5.08 7.46
C ASN A 54 23.48 -4.20 8.70
N ASN A 55 24.39 -4.27 9.66
CA ASN A 55 24.29 -3.52 10.94
C ASN A 55 24.95 -2.14 10.88
N ASN A 56 25.45 -1.71 9.73
CA ASN A 56 26.16 -0.45 9.55
C ASN A 56 25.46 0.44 8.53
N ASP A 57 25.40 1.73 8.83
CA ASP A 57 24.70 2.75 8.05
C ASP A 57 25.21 2.87 6.61
N GLU A 58 26.52 2.72 6.39
CA GLU A 58 27.10 2.70 5.03
C GLU A 58 26.71 1.44 4.26
N ASP A 59 26.63 0.29 4.94
CA ASP A 59 26.28 -0.98 4.33
C ASP A 59 24.81 -1.03 3.91
N VAL A 60 23.93 -0.33 4.65
CA VAL A 60 22.51 -0.13 4.29
C VAL A 60 22.40 0.60 2.95
N LEU A 61 23.06 1.75 2.82
CA LEU A 61 23.01 2.55 1.58
C LEU A 61 23.63 1.81 0.39
N ASN A 62 24.75 1.13 0.60
CA ASN A 62 25.36 0.30 -0.43
C ASN A 62 24.44 -0.83 -0.89
N GLN A 63 23.77 -1.51 0.03
CA GLN A 63 22.86 -2.60 -0.31
C GLN A 63 21.65 -2.11 -1.10
N VAL A 64 21.09 -0.97 -0.71
CA VAL A 64 20.02 -0.30 -1.47
C VAL A 64 20.48 0.07 -2.87
N ASN A 65 21.66 0.67 -3.03
CA ASN A 65 22.25 0.97 -4.33
C ASN A 65 22.50 -0.29 -5.19
N ILE A 66 22.93 -1.38 -4.58
CA ILE A 66 23.10 -2.67 -5.27
C ILE A 66 21.74 -3.20 -5.75
N SER A 67 20.70 -3.12 -4.93
CA SER A 67 19.36 -3.55 -5.32
C SER A 67 18.78 -2.69 -6.45
N ILE A 68 19.00 -1.37 -6.42
CA ILE A 68 18.54 -0.44 -7.47
C ILE A 68 19.32 -0.66 -8.77
N SER A 69 20.64 -0.81 -8.71
CA SER A 69 21.48 -1.01 -9.90
C SER A 69 21.24 -2.35 -10.59
N LYS A 70 20.72 -3.35 -9.87
CA LYS A 70 20.25 -4.63 -10.43
C LYS A 70 18.90 -4.53 -11.16
N GLY A 71 18.25 -3.36 -11.15
CA GLY A 71 16.98 -3.11 -11.82
C GLY A 71 15.75 -3.32 -10.93
N TRP A 72 14.56 -3.24 -11.53
CA TRP A 72 13.30 -3.37 -10.81
C TRP A 72 13.15 -4.77 -10.21
N SER A 73 13.16 -4.84 -8.89
CA SER A 73 13.06 -6.07 -8.11
C SER A 73 11.97 -5.93 -7.03
N ALA A 74 11.64 -7.05 -6.37
CA ALA A 74 10.74 -7.02 -5.22
C ALA A 74 11.26 -6.05 -4.13
N HIS A 75 12.58 -6.01 -3.91
CA HIS A 75 13.18 -5.06 -2.98
C HIS A 75 12.93 -3.60 -3.39
N THR A 76 13.21 -3.23 -4.64
CA THR A 76 13.02 -1.83 -5.06
C THR A 76 11.55 -1.43 -5.03
N GLY A 77 10.64 -2.30 -5.48
CA GLY A 77 9.20 -2.02 -5.45
C GLY A 77 8.64 -1.92 -4.02
N SER A 78 9.08 -2.78 -3.10
CA SER A 78 8.74 -2.69 -1.68
C SER A 78 9.29 -1.42 -1.03
N LEU A 79 10.50 -1.00 -1.40
CA LEU A 79 11.10 0.23 -0.91
C LEU A 79 10.35 1.47 -1.43
N THR A 80 9.96 1.49 -2.71
CA THR A 80 9.09 2.55 -3.28
C THR A 80 7.78 2.63 -2.52
N THR A 81 7.13 1.48 -2.30
CA THR A 81 5.84 1.40 -1.61
C THR A 81 5.93 1.99 -0.19
N LEU A 82 6.95 1.63 0.58
CA LEU A 82 7.15 2.17 1.93
C LEU A 82 7.48 3.67 1.88
N CYS A 83 8.41 4.09 1.02
CA CYS A 83 8.82 5.49 0.95
C CYS A 83 7.68 6.44 0.58
N GLU A 84 6.70 6.00 -0.21
CA GLU A 84 5.59 6.83 -0.64
C GLU A 84 4.37 6.78 0.28
N ASN A 85 4.14 5.66 0.96
CA ASN A 85 2.93 5.46 1.76
C ASN A 85 3.19 5.48 3.28
N ASP A 86 4.35 4.99 3.74
CA ASP A 86 4.70 4.95 5.16
C ASP A 86 6.22 4.84 5.39
N LYS A 87 6.95 5.95 5.20
CA LYS A 87 8.41 5.98 5.42
C LYS A 87 8.80 5.78 6.89
N HIS A 88 7.88 6.00 7.82
CA HIS A 88 8.15 5.89 9.26
C HIS A 88 8.38 4.45 9.68
N ARG A 89 7.74 3.47 9.01
CA ARG A 89 8.02 2.05 9.25
C ARG A 89 9.51 1.71 9.08
N LEU A 90 10.21 2.36 8.15
CA LEU A 90 11.65 2.15 7.94
C LEU A 90 12.51 2.56 9.15
N LEU A 91 12.04 3.49 10.00
CA LEU A 91 12.74 3.92 11.21
C LEU A 91 12.95 2.80 12.24
N SER A 92 12.17 1.71 12.14
CA SER A 92 12.35 0.54 13.00
C SER A 92 13.55 -0.35 12.60
N ILE A 93 14.10 -0.15 11.40
CA ILE A 93 15.21 -0.94 10.84
C ILE A 93 16.45 -0.07 10.61
N ILE A 94 16.26 1.19 10.21
CA ILE A 94 17.36 2.10 9.84
C ILE A 94 17.20 3.48 10.51
N ASN A 95 18.32 4.19 10.66
CA ASN A 95 18.35 5.54 11.22
C ASN A 95 17.59 6.55 10.35
N GLU A 96 17.03 7.60 10.97
CA GLU A 96 16.26 8.65 10.30
C GLU A 96 17.02 9.34 9.16
N SER A 97 18.31 9.63 9.38
CA SER A 97 19.21 10.20 8.36
C SER A 97 19.36 9.30 7.12
N ASN A 98 19.21 7.99 7.28
CA ASN A 98 19.28 7.03 6.18
C ASN A 98 17.92 6.82 5.51
N VAL A 99 16.80 6.95 6.23
CA VAL A 99 15.45 6.86 5.63
C VAL A 99 15.31 7.86 4.48
N ASP A 100 15.63 9.12 4.71
CA ASP A 100 15.48 10.15 3.67
C ASP A 100 16.44 9.92 2.50
N LYS A 101 17.67 9.46 2.75
CA LYS A 101 18.64 9.13 1.69
C LYS A 101 18.17 7.93 0.87
N VAL A 102 17.71 6.87 1.52
CA VAL A 102 17.18 5.66 0.88
C VAL A 102 15.98 6.03 0.01
N CYS A 103 15.01 6.76 0.56
CA CYS A 103 13.82 7.16 -0.20
C CYS A 103 14.12 8.15 -1.35
N ALA A 104 15.20 8.91 -1.27
CA ALA A 104 15.65 9.76 -2.39
C ALA A 104 16.30 8.96 -3.53
N LEU A 105 16.89 7.80 -3.23
CA LEU A 105 17.55 6.94 -4.23
C LEU A 105 16.54 6.09 -5.03
N VAL A 106 15.39 5.81 -4.43
CA VAL A 106 14.41 4.90 -5.01
C VAL A 106 13.65 5.58 -6.15
N PRO A 107 13.45 4.89 -7.30
CA PRO A 107 12.58 5.41 -8.35
C PRO A 107 11.17 5.59 -7.80
N LYS A 108 10.64 6.80 -7.96
CA LYS A 108 9.23 7.09 -7.67
C LYS A 108 8.37 6.32 -8.64
N GLY A 109 7.33 5.66 -8.14
CA GLY A 109 6.40 4.96 -8.98
C GLY A 109 5.60 5.97 -9.80
N ASP A 110 5.85 6.04 -11.10
CA ASP A 110 4.84 6.52 -12.04
C ASP A 110 3.84 5.36 -12.22
N TYR A 111 2.83 5.29 -11.34
CA TYR A 111 1.73 4.33 -11.44
C TYR A 111 0.72 4.76 -12.50
#